data_AF-A0A2V6YNK6-F1
#
_entry.id   AF-A0A2V6YNK6-F1
#
_cell.length_a   1.000
_cell.length_b   1.000
_cell.length_c   1.000
_cell.angle_alpha   90.00
_cell.angle_beta   90.00
_cell.angle_gamma   90.00
#
_symmetry.space_group_name_H-M   'P 1'
#
loop_
_entity.id
_entity.type
_entity.pdbx_description
1 polymer ?
#
loop_
_entity_poly.entity_id
_entity_poly.type
_entity_poly.pdbx_seq_one_letter_code
_entity_poly.pdbx_strand_id
1 'polypeptide(L)'
;MRFRLGCATVLALTLVSSAASASMCPVLIKQGRDAAATMNQNDPNVKNALAKLDRAAALHKEGKHVDSMREANEALGMLGVKK
;
A
#
# COMPACT_ATOMS: atom_id res chain seq x y z
N MET A 1 -41.21 31.48 -23.45
CA MET A 1 -39.95 31.89 -22.77
C MET A 1 -38.81 31.06 -23.33
N ARG A 2 -37.74 31.72 -23.78
CA ARG A 2 -36.63 31.16 -24.55
C ARG A 2 -35.56 30.66 -23.57
N PHE A 3 -35.47 29.35 -23.31
CA PHE A 3 -34.32 28.81 -22.58
C PHE A 3 -33.20 28.47 -23.57
N ARG A 4 -32.09 29.16 -23.39
CA ARG A 4 -30.94 29.24 -24.27
C ARG A 4 -30.10 27.98 -24.15
N LEU A 5 -29.70 27.43 -25.30
CA LEU A 5 -28.54 26.57 -25.48
C LEU A 5 -27.29 27.36 -25.06
N GLY A 6 -26.46 26.85 -24.15
CA GLY A 6 -25.23 27.54 -23.76
C GLY A 6 -24.36 26.81 -22.73
N CYS A 7 -23.22 26.32 -23.22
CA CYS A 7 -21.97 26.03 -22.51
C CYS A 7 -21.95 24.86 -21.52
N ALA A 8 -21.40 23.76 -22.04
CA ALA A 8 -20.62 22.76 -21.33
C ALA A 8 -19.89 23.32 -20.08
N THR A 9 -20.28 22.87 -18.89
CA THR A 9 -19.43 22.95 -17.71
C THR A 9 -18.43 21.80 -17.75
N VAL A 10 -17.24 22.17 -18.21
CA VAL A 10 -16.01 21.40 -18.14
C VAL A 10 -15.76 20.91 -16.71
N LEU A 11 -15.65 19.59 -16.59
CA LEU A 11 -14.61 18.85 -15.87
C LEU A 11 -13.92 19.59 -14.69
N ALA A 12 -14.26 19.19 -13.48
CA ALA A 12 -13.33 19.25 -12.34
C ALA A 12 -13.59 18.07 -11.40
N LEU A 13 -13.35 16.86 -11.90
CA LEU A 13 -13.48 15.61 -11.14
C LEU A 13 -12.13 14.87 -11.07
N THR A 14 -11.04 15.55 -10.68
CA THR A 14 -9.70 14.90 -10.73
C THR A 14 -8.75 15.29 -9.60
N LEU A 15 -9.17 15.33 -8.33
CA LEU A 15 -8.20 15.48 -7.23
C LEU A 15 -8.51 14.65 -5.97
N VAL A 16 -9.17 13.50 -6.07
CA VAL A 16 -9.40 12.61 -4.92
C VAL A 16 -8.56 11.33 -4.99
N SER A 17 -7.23 11.43 -5.10
CA SER A 17 -6.37 10.24 -4.91
C SER A 17 -4.88 10.58 -4.79
N SER A 18 -4.47 11.34 -3.77
CA SER A 18 -3.03 11.50 -3.52
C SER A 18 -2.59 11.51 -2.05
N ALA A 19 -3.46 11.82 -1.09
CA ALA A 19 -3.06 11.82 0.32
C ALA A 19 -3.04 10.43 0.98
N ALA A 20 -3.86 9.49 0.52
CA ALA A 20 -3.93 8.15 1.11
C ALA A 20 -2.70 7.27 0.77
N SER A 21 -2.07 7.47 -0.39
CA SER A 21 -1.02 6.58 -0.89
C SER A 21 0.36 6.78 -0.24
N ALA A 22 0.67 7.99 0.24
CA ALA A 22 1.99 8.27 0.84
C ALA A 22 2.17 7.58 2.20
N SER A 23 1.08 7.48 2.98
CA SER A 23 1.10 6.92 4.34
C SER A 23 0.91 5.39 4.37
N MET A 24 0.57 4.75 3.25
CA MET A 24 0.23 3.33 3.21
C MET A 24 1.43 2.40 3.35
N CYS A 25 2.57 2.73 2.75
CA CYS A 25 3.79 1.92 2.84
C CYS A 25 4.21 1.63 4.31
N PRO A 26 4.40 2.64 5.18
CA PRO A 26 4.81 2.37 6.56
C PRO A 26 3.76 1.61 7.36
N VAL A 27 2.45 1.81 7.08
CA VAL A 27 1.37 1.06 7.72
C VAL A 27 1.45 -0.42 7.37
N LEU A 28 1.53 -0.77 6.08
CA LEU A 28 1.60 -2.17 5.63
C LEU A 28 2.85 -2.87 6.16
N ILE A 29 4.00 -2.18 6.16
CA ILE A 29 5.26 -2.72 6.69
C ILE A 29 5.13 -3.01 8.19
N LYS A 30 4.57 -2.06 8.95
CA LYS A 30 4.36 -2.23 10.39
C LYS A 30 3.39 -3.37 10.67
N GLN A 31 2.26 -3.44 9.97
CA GLN A 31 1.28 -4.52 10.12
C GLN A 31 1.91 -5.90 9.88
N GLY A 32 2.73 -6.04 8.83
CA GLY A 32 3.43 -7.29 8.55
C GLY A 32 4.41 -7.67 9.65
N ARG A 33 5.16 -6.69 10.20
CA ARG A 33 6.11 -6.95 11.30
C ARG A 33 5.40 -7.30 12.60
N ASP A 34 4.33 -6.59 12.93
CA ASP A 34 3.53 -6.87 14.12
C ASP A 34 2.92 -8.28 14.04
N ALA A 35 2.38 -8.67 12.88
CA ALA A 35 1.84 -10.01 12.66
C ALA A 35 2.94 -11.09 12.74
N ALA A 36 4.08 -10.88 12.08
CA ALA A 36 5.20 -11.80 12.13
C ALA A 36 5.71 -11.99 13.57
N ALA A 37 5.70 -10.95 14.41
CA ALA A 37 6.16 -11.03 15.80
C ALA A 37 5.34 -12.00 16.67
N THR A 38 4.08 -12.27 16.31
CA THR A 38 3.23 -13.23 17.03
C THR A 38 3.26 -14.65 16.44
N MET A 39 4.09 -14.89 15.41
CA MET A 39 4.15 -16.15 14.69
C MET A 39 5.43 -16.94 14.98
N ASN A 40 5.45 -18.21 14.57
CA ASN A 40 6.63 -19.06 14.69
C ASN A 40 7.77 -18.55 13.80
N GLN A 41 8.83 -18.03 14.41
CA GLN A 41 10.00 -17.47 13.69
C GLN A 41 10.79 -18.50 12.89
N ASN A 42 10.57 -19.80 13.12
CA ASN A 42 11.19 -20.86 12.34
C ASN A 42 10.39 -21.24 11.09
N ASP A 43 9.16 -20.73 10.95
CA ASP A 43 8.33 -20.98 9.78
C ASP A 43 8.94 -20.31 8.53
N PRO A 44 9.11 -21.05 7.41
CA PRO A 44 9.68 -20.49 6.19
C PRO A 44 8.85 -19.33 5.61
N ASN A 45 7.53 -19.34 5.76
CA ASN A 45 6.67 -18.23 5.33
C ASN A 45 6.90 -16.98 6.16
N VAL A 46 7.10 -17.11 7.48
CA VAL A 46 7.41 -15.98 8.35
C VAL A 46 8.78 -15.37 7.99
N LYS A 47 9.79 -16.21 7.75
CA LYS A 47 11.12 -15.73 7.30
C LYS A 47 11.05 -15.03 5.94
N ASN A 48 10.34 -15.61 4.98
CA ASN A 48 10.15 -15.02 3.65
C ASN A 48 9.38 -13.69 3.73
N ALA A 49 8.33 -13.62 4.55
CA ALA A 49 7.57 -12.41 4.78
C ALA A 49 8.44 -11.30 5.40
N LEU A 50 9.28 -11.62 6.40
CA LEU A 50 10.21 -10.66 6.99
C LEU A 50 11.21 -10.12 5.95
N ALA A 51 11.79 -10.98 5.11
CA ALA A 51 12.67 -10.54 4.03
C ALA A 51 11.97 -9.62 3.03
N LYS A 52 10.70 -9.91 2.70
CA LYS A 52 9.85 -9.06 1.85
C LYS A 52 9.55 -7.70 2.51
N LEU A 53 9.30 -7.67 3.82
CA LEU A 53 9.10 -6.43 4.58
C LEU A 53 10.37 -5.58 4.67
N ASP A 54 11.53 -6.20 4.78
CA ASP A 54 12.83 -5.51 4.73
C ASP A 54 13.07 -4.89 3.35
N ARG A 55 12.74 -5.62 2.28
CA ARG A 55 12.78 -5.10 0.92
C ARG A 55 11.79 -3.94 0.73
N ALA A 56 10.57 -4.07 1.25
CA ALA A 56 9.56 -3.01 1.22
C ALA A 56 10.06 -1.73 1.92
N ALA A 57 10.74 -1.86 3.07
CA ALA A 57 11.31 -0.74 3.80
C ALA A 57 12.46 -0.06 3.03
N ALA A 58 13.32 -0.83 2.36
CA ALA A 58 14.37 -0.28 1.48
C ALA A 58 13.75 0.50 0.30
N LEU A 59 12.78 -0.10 -0.39
CA LEU A 59 12.07 0.55 -1.51
C LEU A 59 11.34 1.83 -1.08
N HIS A 60 10.77 1.86 0.14
CA HIS A 60 10.17 3.08 0.70
C HIS A 60 11.20 4.20 0.85
N LYS A 61 12.39 3.89 1.39
CA LYS A 61 13.50 4.86 1.53
C LYS A 61 14.01 5.36 0.17
N GLU A 62 13.92 4.54 -0.86
CA GLU A 62 14.25 4.90 -2.25
C GLU A 62 13.13 5.70 -2.96
N GLY A 63 12.00 5.97 -2.30
CA GLY A 63 10.83 6.64 -2.93
C GLY A 63 10.03 5.74 -3.89
N LYS A 64 10.37 4.45 -3.99
CA LYS A 64 9.69 3.47 -4.85
C LYS A 64 8.43 2.93 -4.17
N HIS A 65 7.44 3.81 -3.97
CA HIS A 65 6.25 3.50 -3.17
C HIS A 65 5.41 2.35 -3.74
N VAL A 66 5.28 2.23 -5.07
CA VAL A 66 4.51 1.15 -5.69
C VAL A 66 5.16 -0.21 -5.43
N ASP A 67 6.46 -0.32 -5.61
CA ASP A 67 7.19 -1.55 -5.32
C ASP A 67 7.20 -1.87 -3.82
N SER A 68 7.37 -0.86 -2.96
CA SER A 68 7.28 -1.02 -1.51
C SER A 68 5.95 -1.62 -1.08
N MET A 69 4.83 -1.09 -1.60
CA MET A 69 3.50 -1.62 -1.32
C MET A 69 3.33 -3.04 -1.85
N ARG A 70 3.85 -3.36 -3.04
CA ARG A 70 3.77 -4.72 -3.60
C ARG A 70 4.46 -5.73 -2.69
N GLU A 71 5.72 -5.48 -2.32
CA GLU A 71 6.48 -6.36 -1.43
C GLU A 71 5.82 -6.51 -0.05
N ALA A 72 5.30 -5.42 0.54
CA ALA A 72 4.60 -5.48 1.82
C ALA A 72 3.27 -6.25 1.74
N ASN A 73 2.51 -6.11 0.66
CA ASN A 73 1.26 -6.86 0.45
C ASN A 73 1.52 -8.35 0.23
N GLU A 74 2.58 -8.72 -0.49
CA GLU A 74 3.00 -10.12 -0.64
C GLU A 74 3.38 -10.73 0.71
N ALA A 75 4.12 -9.99 1.55
CA ALA A 75 4.44 -10.42 2.90
C ALA A 75 3.20 -10.65 3.77
N LEU A 76 2.24 -9.72 3.74
CA LEU A 76 0.97 -9.87 4.45
C LEU A 76 0.19 -11.12 3.99
N GLY A 77 0.23 -11.42 2.68
CA GLY A 77 -0.35 -12.64 2.12
C GLY A 77 0.32 -13.91 2.63
N MET A 78 1.65 -13.93 2.74
CA MET A 78 2.41 -15.06 3.32
C MET A 78 2.08 -15.27 4.81
N LEU A 79 1.83 -14.19 5.54
CA LEU A 79 1.43 -14.22 6.96
C LEU A 79 -0.07 -14.49 7.15
N GLY A 80 -0.86 -14.63 6.07
CA GLY A 80 -2.31 -14.82 6.16
C GLY A 80 -3.07 -13.62 6.73
N VAL A 81 -2.45 -12.43 6.75
CA VAL A 81 -3.10 -11.20 7.23
C VAL A 81 -4.02 -10.69 6.13
N LYS A 82 -5.33 -10.70 6.42
CA LYS A 82 -6.34 -10.20 5.48
C LYS A 82 -6.35 -8.67 5.47
N LYS A 83 -6.49 -8.11 4.27
CA LYS A 83 -6.58 -6.66 4.03
C LYS A 83 -7.96 -6.11 4.36
#